data_AF-A0A350ZYY0-F1
#
_entry.id   AF-A0A350ZYY0-F1
#
_cell.length_a   1.000
_cell.length_b   1.000
_cell.length_c   1.000
_cell.angle_alpha   90.00
_cell.angle_beta   90.00
_cell.angle_gamma   90.00
#
_symmetry.space_group_name_H-M   'P 1'
#
loop_
_entity.id
_entity.type
_entity.pdbx_description
1 polymer ?
#
loop_
_entity_poly.entity_id
_entity_poly.type
_entity_poly.pdbx_seq_one_letter_code
_entity_poly.pdbx_strand_id
1 'polypeptide(L)' 'ISAGYDRAFDTILDANITTLIAGIALLVFGSGPVRGFAVVHCLGILTSMFSAILVSRMIINFIYGRQRKITKLHLGQSAN' A
#
# COMPACT_ATOMS: atom_id res chain seq x y z
N ILE A 1 -11.43 14.88 -4.35
CA ILE A 1 -10.16 14.48 -3.68
C ILE A 1 -10.20 13.00 -3.25
N SER A 2 -11.36 12.44 -2.89
CA SER A 2 -11.57 11.00 -2.60
C SER A 2 -11.44 10.08 -3.82
N ALA A 3 -12.06 10.42 -4.96
CA ALA A 3 -12.07 9.54 -6.15
C ALA A 3 -10.68 9.21 -6.75
N GLY A 4 -9.69 10.09 -6.56
CA GLY A 4 -8.32 9.87 -7.02
C GLY A 4 -7.50 8.96 -6.09
N TYR A 5 -7.81 8.98 -4.79
CA TYR A 5 -7.14 8.14 -3.80
C TYR A 5 -7.57 6.68 -3.94
N ASP A 6 -8.87 6.42 -4.13
CA ASP A 6 -9.40 5.06 -4.34
C ASP A 6 -8.86 4.45 -5.64
N ARG A 7 -8.83 5.22 -6.74
CA ARG A 7 -8.24 4.76 -8.00
C ARG A 7 -6.72 4.55 -7.92
N ALA A 8 -6.01 5.41 -7.19
CA ALA A 8 -4.58 5.23 -6.96
C ALA A 8 -4.31 3.95 -6.15
N PHE A 9 -5.15 3.65 -5.16
CA PHE A 9 -5.03 2.43 -4.36
C PHE A 9 -5.29 1.18 -5.19
N ASP A 10 -6.36 1.18 -6.01
CA ASP A 10 -6.66 0.09 -6.96
C ASP A 10 -5.50 -0.12 -7.94
N THR A 11 -4.94 0.96 -8.49
CA THR A 11 -3.83 0.85 -9.46
C THR A 11 -2.57 0.27 -8.83
N ILE A 12 -2.28 0.63 -7.57
CA ILE A 12 -1.15 0.06 -6.82
C ILE A 12 -1.38 -1.42 -6.52
N LEU A 13 -2.61 -1.80 -6.15
CA LEU A 13 -2.96 -3.18 -5.82
C LEU A 13 -2.87 -4.06 -7.07
N ASP A 14 -3.42 -3.60 -8.19
CA ASP A 14 -3.42 -4.30 -9.46
C ASP A 14 -1.99 -4.45 -10.04
N ALA A 15 -1.16 -3.41 -9.93
CA ALA A 15 0.25 -3.46 -10.33
C ALA A 15 1.05 -4.52 -9.55
N ASN A 16 0.80 -4.69 -8.24
CA ASN A 16 1.44 -5.75 -7.45
C ASN A 16 0.96 -7.14 -7.88
N ILE A 17 -0.33 -7.29 -8.22
CA ILE A 17 -0.90 -8.56 -8.71
C ILE A 17 -0.31 -8.94 -10.08
N THR A 18 -0.26 -8.02 -11.05
CA THR A 18 0.34 -8.31 -12.37
C THR A 18 1.81 -8.71 -12.22
N THR A 19 2.52 -8.07 -11.30
CA THR A 19 3.92 -8.35 -11.02
C THR A 19 4.11 -9.74 -10.38
N LEU A 20 3.16 -10.19 -9.54
CA LEU A 20 3.13 -11.56 -9.00
C LEU A 20 2.91 -12.59 -10.11
N ILE A 21 1.97 -12.31 -11.02
CA ILE A 21 1.67 -13.18 -12.17
C ILE A 21 2.91 -13.33 -13.05
N ALA A 22 3.64 -12.24 -13.31
CA ALA A 22 4.92 -12.29 -14.03
C ALA A 22 5.97 -13.15 -13.31
N GLY A 23 6.09 -13.03 -11.98
CA GLY A 23 6.99 -13.86 -11.17
C GLY A 23 6.64 -15.36 -11.23
N ILE A 24 5.35 -15.70 -11.16
CA ILE A 24 4.86 -17.08 -11.28
C ILE A 24 5.13 -17.62 -12.69
N ALA A 25 4.88 -16.82 -13.73
CA ALA A 25 5.20 -17.20 -15.11
C ALA A 25 6.71 -17.48 -15.27
N LEU A 26 7.58 -16.65 -14.70
CA LEU A 26 9.03 -16.87 -14.68
C LEU A 26 9.44 -18.10 -13.86
N LEU A 27 8.70 -18.48 -12.82
CA LEU A 27 8.97 -19.68 -12.03
C LEU A 27 8.66 -20.97 -12.81
N VAL A 28 7.59 -20.94 -13.61
CA VAL A 28 7.12 -22.08 -14.42
C VAL A 28 7.94 -22.23 -15.70
N PHE A 29 8.21 -21.14 -16.40
CA PHE A 29 8.93 -21.15 -17.68
C PHE A 29 10.44 -20.91 -17.55
N GLY A 30 10.94 -20.48 -16.39
CA GLY A 30 12.35 -20.15 -16.18
C GLY A 30 13.19 -21.35 -15.73
N SER A 31 14.39 -21.47 -16.32
CA SER A 31 15.40 -22.46 -15.94
C SER A 31 16.69 -21.79 -15.42
N GLY A 32 17.40 -22.48 -14.52
CA GLY A 32 18.65 -21.99 -13.92
C GLY A 32 18.47 -20.70 -13.11
N PRO A 33 19.18 -19.60 -13.45
CA PRO A 33 19.19 -18.35 -12.67
C PRO A 33 17.82 -17.63 -12.61
N VAL A 34 16.96 -17.82 -13.61
CA VAL A 34 15.62 -17.20 -13.67
C VAL A 34 14.71 -17.72 -12.55
N ARG A 35 14.89 -18.98 -12.14
CA ARG A 35 14.16 -19.58 -11.02
C ARG A 35 14.55 -18.94 -9.68
N GLY A 36 15.83 -18.62 -9.50
CA GLY A 36 16.33 -17.90 -8.32
C GLY A 36 15.79 -16.47 -8.26
N PHE A 37 15.74 -15.78 -9.40
CA PHE A 37 15.12 -14.46 -9.50
C PHE A 37 13.63 -14.49 -9.14
N ALA A 38 12.88 -15.48 -9.65
CA ALA A 38 11.46 -15.64 -9.35
C ALA A 38 11.19 -15.87 -7.84
N VAL A 39 12.05 -16.60 -7.13
CA VAL A 39 11.93 -16.79 -5.68
C VAL A 39 12.11 -15.47 -4.92
N VAL A 40 13.16 -14.70 -5.23
CA VAL A 40 13.39 -13.38 -4.60
C VAL A 40 12.24 -12.43 -4.92
N HIS A 41 11.71 -12.48 -6.14
CA HIS A 41 10.57 -11.68 -6.56
C HIS A 41 9.30 -11.98 -5.78
N CYS A 42 8.97 -13.26 -5.59
CA CYS A 42 7.84 -13.68 -4.74
C CYS A 42 8.01 -13.20 -3.28
N LEU A 43 9.21 -13.34 -2.71
CA LEU A 43 9.54 -12.83 -1.37
C LEU A 43 9.41 -11.30 -1.28
N GLY A 44 9.82 -10.60 -2.33
CA GLY A 44 9.71 -9.15 -2.47
C GLY A 44 8.26 -8.67 -2.46
N ILE A 45 7.37 -9.32 -3.21
CA ILE A 45 5.94 -8.96 -3.21
C ILE A 45 5.29 -9.26 -1.87
N LEU A 46 5.56 -10.42 -1.26
CA LEU A 46 5.04 -10.73 0.07
C LEU A 46 5.44 -9.67 1.11
N THR A 47 6.71 -9.28 1.10
CA THR A 47 7.23 -8.22 1.98
C THR A 47 6.59 -6.86 1.67
N SER A 48 6.43 -6.53 0.38
CA SER A 48 5.78 -5.29 -0.07
C SER A 48 4.32 -5.22 0.37
N MET A 49 3.54 -6.28 0.20
CA MET A 49 2.15 -6.35 0.64
C MET A 49 2.02 -6.22 2.15
N PHE A 50 2.88 -6.89 2.91
CA PHE A 50 2.93 -6.76 4.35
C PHE A 50 3.21 -5.31 4.78
N SER A 51 4.22 -4.68 4.17
CA SER A 51 4.56 -3.29 4.42
C SER A 51 3.42 -2.36 4.01
N ALA A 52 2.74 -2.58 2.88
CA ALA A 52 1.61 -1.78 2.43
C ALA A 52 0.42 -1.82 3.41
N ILE A 53 0.12 -2.99 4.00
CA ILE A 53 -0.95 -3.11 5.00
C ILE A 53 -0.59 -2.36 6.28
N LEU A 54 0.64 -2.51 6.76
CA LEU A 54 1.14 -1.81 7.95
C LEU A 54 1.17 -0.30 7.72
N VAL A 55 1.73 0.14 6.59
CA VAL A 55 1.84 1.53 6.18
C VAL A 55 0.46 2.13 5.98
N SER A 56 -0.49 1.42 5.38
CA SER A 56 -1.87 1.91 5.23
C SER A 56 -2.53 2.15 6.59
N ARG A 57 -2.41 1.19 7.53
CA ARG A 57 -2.88 1.38 8.92
C ARG A 57 -2.16 2.52 9.63
N MET A 58 -0.85 2.65 9.44
CA MET A 58 -0.03 3.68 10.05
C MET A 58 -0.35 5.07 9.50
N ILE A 59 -0.52 5.22 8.19
CA ILE A 59 -0.92 6.46 7.51
C ILE A 59 -2.33 6.87 7.96
N ILE A 60 -3.29 5.95 7.97
CA ILE A 60 -4.65 6.22 8.44
C ILE A 60 -4.62 6.67 9.91
N ASN A 61 -3.93 5.94 10.79
CA ASN A 61 -3.81 6.32 12.20
C ASN A 61 -3.03 7.63 12.39
N PHE A 62 -2.03 7.91 11.57
CA PHE A 62 -1.24 9.14 11.63
C PHE A 62 -2.04 10.35 11.13
N ILE A 63 -2.86 10.19 10.08
CA ILE A 63 -3.73 11.25 9.55
C ILE A 63 -4.92 11.48 10.50
N TYR A 64 -5.68 10.44 10.83
CA TYR A 64 -6.86 10.56 11.70
C TYR A 64 -6.51 10.82 13.18
N GLY A 65 -5.44 10.22 13.69
CA GLY A 65 -4.93 10.50 15.03
C GLY A 65 -4.42 11.93 15.19
N ARG A 66 -3.94 12.56 14.11
CA ARG A 66 -3.58 13.98 14.08
C ARG A 66 -4.82 14.88 13.98
N GLN A 67 -5.84 14.49 13.21
CA GLN A 67 -7.10 15.25 13.12
C GLN A 67 -7.87 15.31 14.45
N ARG A 68 -7.86 14.23 15.25
CA ARG A 68 -8.49 14.23 16.60
C ARG A 68 -7.85 15.22 17.59
N LYS A 69 -6.60 15.63 17.39
CA LYS A 69 -5.94 16.67 18.19
C LYS A 69 -6.19 18.09 17.68
N ILE A 70 -6.52 18.29 16.40
CA ILE A 70 -6.69 19.63 15.82
C ILE A 70 -8.16 20.11 15.92
N THR A 71 -9.15 19.21 15.98
CA THR A 71 -10.60 19.55 16.07
C THR A 71 -11.12 19.62 17.52
N LYS A 72 -10.26 19.95 18.49
CA LYS A 72 -10.66 20.32 19.86
C LYS A 72 -10.18 21.72 20.26
N LEU A 73 -9.90 22.59 19.30
CA LEU A 73 -9.79 24.02 19.59
C LEU A 73 -11.15 24.64 19.37
N HIS A 74 -11.76 25.00 20.49
CA HIS A 74 -13.07 25.62 20.62
C HIS A 74 -13.14 26.93 19.81
N LEU A 75 -13.62 26.85 18.57
CA LEU A 75 -14.10 28.03 17.81
C LEU A 75 -15.53 28.37 18.24
N GLY A 76 -15.74 28.51 19.54
CA GLY A 76 -17.05 28.67 20.17
C GLY A 76 -17.14 29.81 21.18
N GLN A 77 -16.24 30.80 21.13
CA GLN A 77 -16.33 31.95 22.03
C GLN A 77 -15.57 33.18 21.49
N SER A 78 -16.06 33.80 20.43
CA SER A 78 -15.93 35.26 20.17
C SER A 78 -16.74 35.64 18.93
N ALA A 79 -18.06 35.52 19.04
CA ALA A 79 -19.02 36.14 18.15
C ALA A 79 -20.16 36.68 19.01
N ASN A 80 -19.82 37.52 19.99
CA ASN A 80 -20.61 38.61 20.55
C ASN A 80 -19.75 39.39 21.55
#